data_AF-A0A7C3YA14-F1
#
_entry.id   AF-A0A7C3YA14-F1
#
_cell.length_a   1.000
_cell.length_b   1.000
_cell.length_c   1.000
_cell.angle_alpha   90.00
_cell.angle_beta   90.00
_cell.angle_gamma   90.00
#
_symmetry.space_group_name_H-M   'P 1'
#
loop_
_entity.id
_entity.type
_entity.pdbx_description
1 polymer ?
#
loop_
_entity_poly.entity_id
_entity_poly.type
_entity_poly.pdbx_seq_one_letter_code
_entity_poly.pdbx_strand_id
1 'polypeptide(L)'
;MAQKIVIEPVTRIEGHAKVAVYINDSGTVERALLQVNEFRGFEKFCEGRLFFEMPQITERICGICPVSHHLASAKACDAILGVEPPRPASLLRELMHMGQVIQSHSMQVFELAGPDLLLGFDADPAVRNVVGLYQANPDLTVKAISLRKFGQEIIARLGGRRVHPNFAVPGGVNSALTPQDRDAILANVETMMSYVQDGIAVIKSWMEAHQSDLEKFAVFSSGYLGMVSPDNAVELYDGELRLVDAQRRQLERFNGKDYLMYISERVEPWTYLKFPYYKKLGWPAGTYRVGPLGRLNTADKMATPLAQKEYETFQQLRNGQVVEGTLYYHYARLIEDLYAVERTRELLEDPDILSTDILQTGPVTNREGVGVIEAPRGTLWHHYWVNENGQLERVNLIVATGNNNYAMTRAVDSVAKTYVDGKNVTEGALNRIEAAIRAYDPCLSCSTHAVGQMPLEVVVYDGDGNEVNRISRGV
;
A
#
# COMPACT_ATOMS: atom_id res chain seq x y z
N MET A 1 -15.65 24.86 26.18
CA MET A 1 -14.78 23.79 26.71
C MET A 1 -14.17 23.09 25.51
N ALA A 2 -12.85 22.99 25.44
CA ALA A 2 -12.17 22.22 24.42
C ALA A 2 -12.65 20.76 24.49
N GLN A 3 -13.08 20.20 23.35
CA GLN A 3 -13.63 18.86 23.24
C GLN A 3 -12.67 17.97 22.45
N LYS A 4 -12.60 16.69 22.82
CA LYS A 4 -11.85 15.66 22.09
C LYS A 4 -12.81 14.59 21.60
N ILE A 5 -12.82 14.34 20.30
CA ILE A 5 -13.54 13.21 19.68
C ILE A 5 -12.50 12.16 19.31
N VAL A 6 -12.83 10.89 19.56
CA VAL A 6 -11.99 9.75 19.21
C VAL A 6 -12.77 8.80 18.31
N ILE A 7 -12.18 8.46 17.16
CA ILE A 7 -12.64 7.38 16.29
C ILE A 7 -11.72 6.19 16.53
N GLU A 8 -12.20 5.15 17.21
CA GLU A 8 -11.44 3.95 17.54
C GLU A 8 -12.35 2.71 17.62
N PRO A 9 -12.07 1.63 16.87
CA PRO A 9 -11.05 1.54 15.82
C PRO A 9 -11.47 2.31 14.56
N VAL A 10 -10.49 2.71 13.73
CA VAL A 10 -10.76 3.02 12.32
C VAL A 10 -11.16 1.73 11.61
N THR A 11 -12.28 1.72 10.89
CA THR A 11 -12.87 0.53 10.28
C THR A 11 -12.57 0.41 8.79
N ARG A 12 -12.66 -0.81 8.25
CA ARG A 12 -12.39 -1.15 6.84
C ARG A 12 -10.99 -0.73 6.36
N ILE A 13 -10.01 -0.90 7.25
CA ILE A 13 -8.59 -0.80 6.97
C ILE A 13 -7.91 -2.09 7.44
N GLU A 14 -6.66 -2.29 7.02
CA GLU A 14 -5.82 -3.32 7.61
C GLU A 14 -5.01 -2.74 8.77
N GLY A 15 -5.01 -3.45 9.90
CA GLY A 15 -4.29 -3.09 11.12
C GLY A 15 -5.08 -2.14 12.04
N HIS A 16 -4.41 -1.62 13.06
CA HIS A 16 -5.06 -0.85 14.13
C HIS A 16 -4.69 0.64 14.07
N ALA A 17 -5.71 1.49 14.03
CA ALA A 17 -5.55 2.93 14.17
C ALA A 17 -6.70 3.55 14.96
N LYS A 18 -6.41 4.73 15.51
CA LYS A 18 -7.36 5.66 16.06
C LYS A 18 -7.15 7.05 15.49
N VAL A 19 -8.21 7.85 15.44
CA VAL A 19 -8.12 9.27 15.13
C VAL A 19 -8.55 10.09 16.33
N ALA A 20 -7.73 11.05 16.73
CA ALA A 20 -8.06 12.04 17.75
C ALA A 20 -8.34 13.40 17.10
N VAL A 21 -9.56 13.92 17.21
CA VAL A 21 -9.99 15.24 16.74
C VAL A 21 -10.11 16.18 17.92
N TYR A 22 -9.42 17.32 17.88
CA TYR A 22 -9.43 18.34 18.92
C TYR A 22 -10.25 19.53 18.44
N ILE A 23 -11.25 19.91 19.23
CA ILE A 23 -12.20 20.98 18.95
C ILE A 23 -12.01 22.08 19.99
N ASN A 24 -11.92 23.32 19.52
CA ASN A 24 -11.75 24.49 20.38
C ASN A 24 -13.09 24.96 20.98
N ASP A 25 -13.03 25.99 21.82
CA ASP A 25 -14.22 26.54 22.49
C ASP A 25 -15.28 27.14 21.55
N SER A 26 -14.92 27.49 20.30
CA SER A 26 -15.89 28.00 19.32
C SER A 26 -16.66 26.89 18.58
N GLY A 27 -16.27 25.63 18.78
CA GLY A 27 -16.83 24.45 18.14
C GLY A 27 -16.18 24.10 16.80
N THR A 28 -15.00 24.67 16.47
CA THR A 28 -14.28 24.35 15.25
C THR A 28 -13.11 23.39 15.51
N VAL A 29 -12.79 22.54 14.54
CA VAL A 29 -11.67 21.61 14.62
C VAL A 29 -10.35 22.39 14.57
N GLU A 30 -9.56 22.29 15.64
CA GLU A 30 -8.22 22.85 15.72
C GLU A 30 -7.21 21.96 14.99
N ARG A 31 -7.25 20.65 15.29
CA ARG A 31 -6.39 19.64 14.67
C ARG A 31 -6.99 18.24 14.76
N ALA A 32 -6.65 17.36 13.81
CA ALA A 32 -6.86 15.92 13.93
C ALA A 32 -5.58 15.12 13.67
N LEU A 33 -5.40 13.99 14.37
CA LEU A 33 -4.19 13.18 14.35
C LEU A 33 -4.52 11.70 14.12
N LEU A 34 -3.82 11.04 13.18
CA LEU A 34 -3.91 9.60 12.91
C LEU A 34 -2.89 8.80 13.75
N GLN A 35 -3.35 8.12 14.79
CA GLN A 35 -2.47 7.37 15.68
C GLN A 35 -2.52 5.88 15.36
N VAL A 36 -1.36 5.30 15.08
CA VAL A 36 -1.20 3.86 14.92
C VAL A 36 -0.63 3.31 16.23
N ASN A 37 -1.39 2.43 16.87
CA ASN A 37 -1.16 1.94 18.23
C ASN A 37 -0.61 0.49 18.30
N GLU A 38 -0.28 -0.10 17.16
CA GLU A 38 0.35 -1.42 17.06
C GLU A 38 1.88 -1.32 16.95
N PHE A 39 2.60 -2.31 17.48
CA PHE A 39 4.05 -2.49 17.30
C PHE A 39 4.42 -3.98 17.41
N ARG A 40 5.21 -4.49 16.45
CA ARG A 40 5.66 -5.91 16.43
C ARG A 40 7.17 -6.12 16.50
N GLY A 41 7.97 -5.13 16.14
CA GLY A 41 9.42 -5.19 16.31
C GLY A 41 10.18 -6.13 15.36
N PHE A 42 9.67 -6.37 14.14
CA PHE A 42 10.32 -7.25 13.13
C PHE A 42 11.79 -6.93 12.88
N GLU A 43 12.14 -5.65 12.83
CA GLU A 43 13.52 -5.21 12.60
C GLU A 43 14.49 -5.73 13.68
N LYS A 44 14.00 -5.83 14.93
CA LYS A 44 14.84 -6.24 16.06
C LYS A 44 14.82 -7.74 16.31
N PHE A 45 13.65 -8.38 16.28
CA PHE A 45 13.59 -9.81 16.62
C PHE A 45 14.18 -10.71 15.52
N CYS A 46 14.33 -10.20 14.29
CA CYS A 46 14.98 -10.95 13.20
C CYS A 46 16.50 -10.99 13.33
N GLU A 47 17.13 -10.14 14.16
CA GLU A 47 18.57 -10.25 14.42
C GLU A 47 18.91 -11.65 14.97
N GLY A 48 19.97 -12.26 14.44
CA GLY A 48 20.40 -13.62 14.72
C GLY A 48 19.74 -14.72 13.87
N ARG A 49 18.67 -14.41 13.12
CA ARG A 49 18.05 -15.34 12.15
C ARG A 49 18.91 -15.50 10.91
N LEU A 50 18.73 -16.59 10.17
CA LEU A 50 19.41 -16.79 8.90
C LEU A 50 18.68 -16.02 7.81
N PHE A 51 19.41 -15.35 6.91
CA PHE A 51 18.81 -14.49 5.88
C PHE A 51 17.76 -15.23 5.02
N PHE A 52 17.98 -16.51 4.71
CA PHE A 52 17.06 -17.32 3.91
C PHE A 52 15.73 -17.64 4.63
N GLU A 53 15.63 -17.42 5.95
CA GLU A 53 14.36 -17.53 6.68
C GLU A 53 13.47 -16.29 6.45
N MET A 54 14.06 -15.16 6.06
CA MET A 54 13.37 -13.87 5.99
C MET A 54 12.18 -13.85 5.02
N PRO A 55 12.24 -14.44 3.81
CA PRO A 55 11.08 -14.48 2.92
C PRO A 55 9.85 -15.14 3.55
N GLN A 56 10.03 -16.04 4.51
CA GLN A 56 8.95 -16.63 5.29
C GLN A 56 8.63 -15.81 6.55
N ILE A 57 9.60 -15.24 7.25
CA ILE A 57 9.31 -14.41 8.42
C ILE A 57 8.53 -13.16 8.02
N THR A 58 9.01 -12.41 7.03
CA THR A 58 8.46 -11.09 6.70
C THR A 58 7.09 -11.14 6.05
N GLU A 59 6.70 -12.24 5.40
CA GLU A 59 5.33 -12.32 4.87
C GLU A 59 4.27 -12.37 5.99
N ARG A 60 4.63 -12.66 7.25
CA ARG A 60 3.72 -12.57 8.42
C ARG A 60 3.53 -11.13 8.93
N ILE A 61 4.17 -10.14 8.30
CA ILE A 61 3.97 -8.73 8.62
C ILE A 61 2.53 -8.28 8.30
N CYS A 62 1.93 -8.78 7.21
CA CYS A 62 0.58 -8.39 6.77
C CYS A 62 -0.11 -9.55 6.06
N GLY A 63 -1.39 -9.76 6.37
CA GLY A 63 -2.20 -10.81 5.75
C GLY A 63 -2.65 -10.50 4.32
N ILE A 64 -2.55 -9.24 3.88
CA ILE A 64 -3.06 -8.76 2.58
C ILE A 64 -1.94 -8.62 1.55
N CYS A 65 -0.76 -8.15 1.97
CA CYS A 65 0.41 -8.04 1.10
C CYS A 65 1.60 -8.96 1.44
N PRO A 66 1.37 -10.25 1.76
CA PRO A 66 2.45 -11.17 2.11
C PRO A 66 3.43 -11.40 0.94
N VAL A 67 2.92 -11.45 -0.30
CA VAL A 67 3.74 -11.63 -1.51
C VAL A 67 4.77 -10.49 -1.66
N SER A 68 4.40 -9.23 -1.42
CA SER A 68 5.34 -8.11 -1.61
C SER A 68 6.50 -8.23 -0.62
N HIS A 69 6.22 -8.60 0.62
CA HIS A 69 7.26 -8.87 1.61
C HIS A 69 8.09 -10.10 1.25
N HIS A 70 7.45 -11.17 0.77
CA HIS A 70 8.12 -12.38 0.33
C HIS A 70 9.12 -12.10 -0.79
N LEU A 71 8.70 -11.35 -1.81
CA LEU A 71 9.51 -10.98 -2.97
C LEU A 71 10.56 -9.92 -2.63
N ALA A 72 10.23 -8.87 -1.87
CA ALA A 72 11.21 -7.88 -1.42
C ALA A 72 12.30 -8.54 -0.57
N SER A 73 11.91 -9.44 0.34
CA SER A 73 12.87 -10.20 1.12
C SER A 73 13.72 -11.13 0.26
N ALA A 74 13.14 -11.80 -0.74
CA ALA A 74 13.89 -12.65 -1.67
C ALA A 74 14.92 -11.84 -2.46
N LYS A 75 14.55 -10.66 -2.99
CA LYS A 75 15.49 -9.74 -3.68
C LYS A 75 16.64 -9.30 -2.77
N ALA A 76 16.38 -9.04 -1.49
CA ALA A 76 17.43 -8.72 -0.52
C ALA A 76 18.37 -9.93 -0.28
N CYS A 77 17.82 -11.15 -0.26
CA CYS A 77 18.60 -12.38 -0.13
C CYS A 77 19.44 -12.68 -1.36
N ASP A 78 18.92 -12.44 -2.57
CA ASP A 78 19.67 -12.59 -3.82
C ASP A 78 20.90 -11.66 -3.82
N ALA A 79 20.72 -10.42 -3.35
CA ALA A 79 21.81 -9.46 -3.19
C ALA A 79 22.86 -9.94 -2.19
N ILE A 80 22.48 -10.53 -1.05
CA ILE A 80 23.41 -11.15 -0.08
C ILE A 80 24.24 -12.28 -0.74
N LEU A 81 23.59 -13.11 -1.56
CA LEU A 81 24.26 -14.17 -2.29
C LEU A 81 25.14 -13.66 -3.44
N GLY A 82 24.94 -12.42 -3.90
CA GLY A 82 25.63 -11.87 -5.05
C GLY A 82 25.23 -12.57 -6.35
N VAL A 83 24.00 -13.08 -6.42
CA VAL A 83 23.46 -13.80 -7.58
C VAL A 83 22.32 -13.00 -8.20
N GLU A 84 22.23 -13.05 -9.52
CA GLU A 84 21.06 -12.59 -10.26
C GLU A 84 20.16 -13.81 -10.51
N PRO A 85 18.87 -13.78 -10.13
CA PRO A 85 17.95 -14.85 -10.45
C PRO A 85 17.87 -15.10 -11.97
N PRO A 86 17.75 -16.36 -12.42
CA PRO A 86 17.50 -16.65 -13.83
C PRO A 86 16.27 -15.90 -14.34
N ARG A 87 16.28 -15.51 -15.62
CA ARG A 87 15.16 -14.77 -16.24
C ARG A 87 13.78 -15.43 -15.99
N PRO A 88 13.60 -16.76 -16.14
CA PRO A 88 12.33 -17.42 -15.83
C PRO A 88 11.88 -17.20 -14.38
N ALA A 89 12.81 -17.23 -13.42
CA ALA A 89 12.50 -16.99 -12.02
C ALA A 89 11.99 -15.55 -11.78
N SER A 90 12.61 -14.57 -12.44
CA SER A 90 12.17 -13.17 -12.39
C SER A 90 10.77 -12.98 -12.98
N LEU A 91 10.47 -13.62 -14.13
CA LEU A 91 9.12 -13.60 -14.73
C LEU A 91 8.07 -14.21 -13.79
N LEU A 92 8.39 -15.33 -13.15
CA LEU A 92 7.48 -16.01 -12.23
C LEU A 92 7.24 -15.21 -10.93
N ARG A 93 8.28 -14.56 -10.41
CA ARG A 93 8.14 -13.64 -9.27
C ARG A 93 7.29 -12.43 -9.62
N GLU A 94 7.47 -11.87 -10.81
CA GLU A 94 6.64 -10.77 -11.33
C GLU A 94 5.17 -11.22 -11.51
N LEU A 95 4.94 -12.42 -12.06
CA LEU A 95 3.59 -12.99 -12.20
C LEU A 95 2.89 -13.14 -10.84
N MET A 96 3.60 -13.65 -9.83
CA MET A 96 3.08 -13.72 -8.47
C MET A 96 2.73 -12.32 -7.92
N HIS A 97 3.58 -11.32 -8.20
CA HIS A 97 3.35 -9.94 -7.81
C HIS A 97 2.12 -9.34 -8.50
N MET A 98 1.90 -9.61 -9.79
CA MET A 98 0.68 -9.17 -10.48
C MET A 98 -0.58 -9.76 -9.84
N GLY A 99 -0.55 -11.06 -9.50
CA GLY A 99 -1.63 -11.68 -8.73
C GLY A 99 -1.92 -10.97 -7.40
N GLN A 100 -0.86 -10.50 -6.72
CA GLN A 100 -0.99 -9.74 -5.49
C GLN A 100 -1.59 -8.34 -5.70
N VAL A 101 -1.16 -7.63 -6.74
CA VAL A 101 -1.69 -6.30 -7.09
C VAL A 101 -3.18 -6.42 -7.40
N ILE A 102 -3.56 -7.36 -8.25
CA ILE A 102 -4.96 -7.59 -8.65
C ILE A 102 -5.84 -7.85 -7.42
N GLN A 103 -5.45 -8.79 -6.56
CA GLN A 103 -6.29 -9.12 -5.40
C GLN A 103 -6.35 -8.01 -4.37
N SER A 104 -5.28 -7.23 -4.21
CA SER A 104 -5.25 -6.13 -3.22
C SER A 104 -6.06 -4.94 -3.71
N HIS A 105 -5.92 -4.58 -4.99
CA HIS A 105 -6.56 -3.41 -5.57
C HIS A 105 -8.07 -3.58 -5.66
N SER A 106 -8.52 -4.71 -6.21
CA SER A 106 -9.95 -5.06 -6.27
C SER A 106 -10.59 -5.09 -4.88
N MET A 107 -9.98 -5.77 -3.91
CA MET A 107 -10.46 -5.80 -2.53
C MET A 107 -10.58 -4.38 -1.94
N GLN A 108 -9.58 -3.52 -2.14
CA GLN A 108 -9.66 -2.17 -1.56
C GLN A 108 -10.75 -1.32 -2.19
N VAL A 109 -10.85 -1.29 -3.52
CA VAL A 109 -11.79 -0.40 -4.19
C VAL A 109 -13.22 -0.82 -3.91
N PHE A 110 -13.51 -2.12 -3.89
CA PHE A 110 -14.88 -2.61 -3.78
C PHE A 110 -15.27 -3.02 -2.36
N GLU A 111 -14.43 -3.74 -1.62
CA GLU A 111 -14.81 -4.25 -0.30
C GLU A 111 -14.55 -3.24 0.83
N LEU A 112 -13.51 -2.40 0.69
CA LEU A 112 -13.09 -1.46 1.74
C LEU A 112 -13.61 -0.03 1.51
N ALA A 113 -13.28 0.58 0.38
CA ALA A 113 -13.70 1.95 0.04
C ALA A 113 -15.08 1.99 -0.64
N GLY A 114 -15.42 0.94 -1.39
CA GLY A 114 -16.66 0.83 -2.14
C GLY A 114 -17.92 1.13 -1.34
N PRO A 115 -18.06 0.69 -0.07
CA PRO A 115 -19.25 1.03 0.71
C PRO A 115 -19.42 2.55 0.93
N ASP A 116 -18.33 3.32 1.02
CA ASP A 116 -18.43 4.78 1.12
C ASP A 116 -18.82 5.42 -0.21
N LEU A 117 -18.16 4.99 -1.29
CA LEU A 117 -18.31 5.59 -2.60
C LEU A 117 -19.68 5.25 -3.22
N LEU A 118 -20.12 3.99 -3.10
CA LEU A 118 -21.28 3.48 -3.83
C LEU A 118 -22.58 3.50 -3.02
N LEU A 119 -22.51 3.44 -1.69
CA LEU A 119 -23.71 3.57 -0.83
C LEU A 119 -23.84 4.98 -0.25
N GLY A 120 -22.74 5.73 -0.20
CA GLY A 120 -22.68 7.10 0.30
C GLY A 120 -22.02 7.21 1.67
N PHE A 121 -21.30 8.32 1.88
CA PHE A 121 -20.61 8.60 3.15
C PHE A 121 -21.55 8.72 4.35
N ASP A 122 -22.81 9.10 4.12
CA ASP A 122 -23.85 9.27 5.15
C ASP A 122 -24.78 8.06 5.27
N ALA A 123 -24.50 6.97 4.56
CA ALA A 123 -25.28 5.74 4.66
C ALA A 123 -25.18 5.13 6.07
N ASP A 124 -26.27 4.50 6.53
CA ASP A 124 -26.33 3.83 7.81
C ASP A 124 -25.17 2.81 7.95
N PRO A 125 -24.37 2.88 9.03
CA PRO A 125 -23.28 1.93 9.28
C PRO A 125 -23.69 0.46 9.17
N ALA A 126 -24.95 0.11 9.48
CA ALA A 126 -25.47 -1.24 9.37
C ALA A 126 -25.43 -1.78 7.92
N VAL A 127 -25.55 -0.90 6.92
CA VAL A 127 -25.49 -1.27 5.50
C VAL A 127 -24.21 -0.83 4.81
N ARG A 128 -23.42 0.09 5.39
CA ARG A 128 -22.19 0.62 4.77
C ARG A 128 -21.00 -0.35 4.87
N ASN A 129 -21.17 -1.52 4.27
CA ASN A 129 -20.22 -2.62 4.23
C ASN A 129 -20.42 -3.48 2.96
N VAL A 130 -19.59 -4.51 2.77
CA VAL A 130 -19.64 -5.39 1.58
C VAL A 130 -20.98 -6.13 1.42
N VAL A 131 -21.70 -6.40 2.50
CA VAL A 131 -23.03 -7.05 2.42
C VAL A 131 -24.05 -6.07 1.86
N GLY A 132 -24.03 -4.81 2.28
CA GLY A 132 -24.89 -3.78 1.70
C GLY A 132 -24.57 -3.51 0.23
N LEU A 133 -23.29 -3.57 -0.17
CA LEU A 133 -22.92 -3.51 -1.58
C LEU A 133 -23.51 -4.67 -2.39
N TYR A 134 -23.43 -5.89 -1.86
CA TYR A 134 -24.04 -7.05 -2.50
C TYR A 134 -25.56 -6.88 -2.62
N GLN A 135 -26.23 -6.37 -1.59
CA GLN A 135 -27.68 -6.11 -1.63
C GLN A 135 -28.05 -5.03 -2.66
N ALA A 136 -27.23 -3.98 -2.79
CA ALA A 136 -27.47 -2.88 -3.72
C ALA A 136 -27.13 -3.25 -5.18
N ASN A 137 -26.02 -3.96 -5.40
CA ASN A 137 -25.56 -4.38 -6.72
C ASN A 137 -24.80 -5.73 -6.63
N PRO A 138 -25.53 -6.86 -6.72
CA PRO A 138 -24.91 -8.19 -6.66
C PRO A 138 -23.90 -8.44 -7.78
N ASP A 139 -24.20 -7.99 -9.01
CA ASP A 139 -23.35 -8.25 -10.19
C ASP A 139 -21.96 -7.61 -10.03
N LEU A 140 -21.93 -6.30 -9.72
CA LEU A 140 -20.67 -5.58 -9.50
C LEU A 140 -19.87 -6.19 -8.35
N THR A 141 -20.55 -6.55 -7.25
CA THR A 141 -19.88 -7.12 -6.07
C THR A 141 -19.29 -8.50 -6.38
N VAL A 142 -19.99 -9.35 -7.15
CA VAL A 142 -19.47 -10.66 -7.57
C VAL A 142 -18.30 -10.52 -8.54
N LYS A 143 -18.31 -9.54 -9.45
CA LYS A 143 -17.17 -9.24 -10.32
C LYS A 143 -15.94 -8.84 -9.51
N ALA A 144 -16.10 -7.97 -8.51
CA ALA A 144 -15.03 -7.56 -7.61
C ALA A 144 -14.44 -8.75 -6.82
N ILE A 145 -15.28 -9.61 -6.26
CA ILE A 145 -14.84 -10.83 -5.56
C ILE A 145 -14.12 -11.77 -6.53
N SER A 146 -14.54 -11.82 -7.81
CA SER A 146 -13.92 -12.64 -8.85
C SER A 146 -12.52 -12.14 -9.21
N LEU A 147 -12.30 -10.83 -9.30
CA LEU A 147 -10.96 -10.25 -9.45
C LEU A 147 -10.04 -10.65 -8.30
N ARG A 148 -10.53 -10.51 -7.07
CA ARG A 148 -9.78 -10.94 -5.88
C ARG A 148 -9.44 -12.42 -5.90
N LYS A 149 -10.41 -13.26 -6.29
CA LYS A 149 -10.22 -14.71 -6.46
C LYS A 149 -9.14 -15.00 -7.51
N PHE A 150 -9.19 -14.34 -8.66
CA PHE A 150 -8.23 -14.53 -9.75
C PHE A 150 -6.79 -14.24 -9.31
N GLY A 151 -6.56 -13.07 -8.70
CA GLY A 151 -5.23 -12.73 -8.19
C GLY A 151 -4.71 -13.73 -7.14
N GLN A 152 -5.59 -14.17 -6.24
CA GLN A 152 -5.25 -15.19 -5.24
C GLN A 152 -5.00 -16.59 -5.85
N GLU A 153 -5.66 -16.93 -6.95
CA GLU A 153 -5.43 -18.19 -7.67
C GLU A 153 -4.08 -18.21 -8.38
N ILE A 154 -3.62 -17.08 -8.93
CA ILE A 154 -2.25 -16.94 -9.46
C ILE A 154 -1.24 -17.23 -8.34
N ILE A 155 -1.39 -16.57 -7.19
CA ILE A 155 -0.50 -16.74 -6.04
C ILE A 155 -0.51 -18.21 -5.56
N ALA A 156 -1.68 -18.83 -5.47
CA ALA A 156 -1.80 -20.21 -5.00
C ALA A 156 -1.20 -21.24 -5.98
N ARG A 157 -1.33 -21.02 -7.30
CA ARG A 157 -0.75 -21.92 -8.30
C ARG A 157 0.77 -21.90 -8.27
N LEU A 158 1.37 -20.73 -8.04
CA LEU A 158 2.83 -20.60 -7.93
C LEU A 158 3.35 -21.03 -6.55
N GLY A 159 2.78 -20.50 -5.48
CA GLY A 159 3.31 -20.65 -4.12
C GLY A 159 2.59 -21.65 -3.23
N GLY A 160 1.68 -22.45 -3.77
CA GLY A 160 0.91 -23.49 -3.08
C GLY A 160 -0.13 -22.99 -2.06
N ARG A 161 -0.15 -21.69 -1.77
CA ARG A 161 -1.02 -21.04 -0.77
C ARG A 161 -1.42 -19.66 -1.26
N ARG A 162 -2.66 -19.24 -0.99
CA ARG A 162 -3.15 -17.88 -1.32
C ARG A 162 -2.53 -16.79 -0.44
N VAL A 163 -2.23 -17.13 0.81
CA VAL A 163 -1.68 -16.21 1.81
C VAL A 163 -0.45 -16.88 2.41
N HIS A 164 0.64 -16.12 2.50
CA HIS A 164 1.95 -16.60 2.93
C HIS A 164 2.50 -17.72 2.00
N PRO A 165 2.75 -17.40 0.71
CA PRO A 165 3.23 -18.37 -0.27
C PRO A 165 4.62 -18.91 0.09
N ASN A 166 4.92 -20.11 -0.39
CA ASN A 166 6.25 -20.71 -0.28
C ASN A 166 6.84 -20.89 -1.69
N PHE A 167 7.43 -19.82 -2.25
CA PHE A 167 7.80 -19.80 -3.67
C PHE A 167 9.19 -19.21 -3.94
N ALA A 168 9.35 -17.92 -3.68
CA ALA A 168 10.60 -17.22 -3.87
C ALA A 168 11.61 -17.67 -2.81
N VAL A 169 12.76 -18.10 -3.29
CA VAL A 169 13.92 -18.52 -2.50
C VAL A 169 15.13 -17.70 -2.95
N PRO A 170 16.16 -17.53 -2.11
CA PRO A 170 17.39 -16.87 -2.53
C PRO A 170 17.97 -17.54 -3.79
N GLY A 171 18.16 -16.76 -4.84
CA GLY A 171 18.62 -17.21 -6.16
C GLY A 171 17.54 -17.47 -7.21
N GLY A 172 16.25 -17.43 -6.85
CA GLY A 172 15.16 -17.66 -7.81
C GLY A 172 13.85 -18.09 -7.19
N VAL A 173 13.27 -19.18 -7.69
CA VAL A 173 12.01 -19.78 -7.22
C VAL A 173 12.15 -21.29 -7.06
N ASN A 174 11.33 -21.90 -6.20
CA ASN A 174 11.43 -23.31 -5.86
C ASN A 174 10.62 -24.26 -6.77
N SER A 175 9.81 -23.73 -7.68
CA SER A 175 9.00 -24.49 -8.64
C SER A 175 8.81 -23.72 -9.95
N ALA A 176 8.69 -24.45 -11.05
CA ALA A 176 8.32 -23.89 -12.35
C ALA A 176 6.78 -23.87 -12.49
N LEU A 177 6.27 -22.98 -13.34
CA LEU A 177 4.86 -22.97 -13.71
C LEU A 177 4.56 -24.14 -14.67
N THR A 178 3.45 -24.84 -14.45
CA THR A 178 3.02 -25.91 -15.36
C THR A 178 2.23 -25.34 -16.55
N PRO A 179 2.24 -25.98 -17.73
CA PRO A 179 1.39 -25.56 -18.85
C PRO A 179 -0.09 -25.53 -18.48
N GLN A 180 -0.55 -26.49 -17.68
CA GLN A 180 -1.93 -26.56 -17.21
C GLN A 180 -2.30 -25.34 -16.34
N ASP A 181 -1.44 -24.95 -15.41
CA ASP A 181 -1.67 -23.77 -14.57
C ASP A 181 -1.62 -22.48 -15.39
N ARG A 182 -0.65 -22.38 -16.32
CA ARG A 182 -0.53 -21.26 -17.25
C ARG A 182 -1.82 -21.09 -18.06
N ASP A 183 -2.28 -22.15 -18.72
CA ASP A 183 -3.48 -22.12 -19.55
C ASP A 183 -4.74 -21.80 -18.73
N ALA A 184 -4.84 -22.31 -17.49
CA ALA A 184 -5.94 -22.02 -16.60
C ALA A 184 -5.99 -20.53 -16.17
N ILE A 185 -4.84 -19.89 -15.96
CA ILE A 185 -4.79 -18.45 -15.67
C ILE A 185 -5.17 -17.66 -16.93
N LEU A 186 -4.57 -17.98 -18.09
CA LEU A 186 -4.85 -17.31 -19.37
C LEU A 186 -6.34 -17.33 -19.72
N ALA A 187 -7.03 -18.46 -19.49
CA ALA A 187 -8.44 -18.62 -19.80
C ALA A 187 -9.37 -17.59 -19.13
N ASN A 188 -8.92 -16.92 -18.06
CA ASN A 188 -9.73 -15.96 -17.31
C ASN A 188 -9.31 -14.50 -17.54
N VAL A 189 -8.15 -14.23 -18.16
CA VAL A 189 -7.59 -12.86 -18.28
C VAL A 189 -8.56 -11.90 -18.97
N GLU A 190 -9.13 -12.29 -20.12
CA GLU A 190 -10.07 -11.42 -20.87
C GLU A 190 -11.30 -11.05 -20.04
N THR A 191 -11.84 -12.01 -19.29
CA THR A 191 -12.97 -11.75 -18.38
C THR A 191 -12.57 -10.80 -17.25
N MET A 192 -11.39 -10.98 -16.67
CA MET A 192 -10.91 -10.11 -15.59
C MET A 192 -10.63 -8.69 -16.08
N MET A 193 -10.06 -8.51 -17.28
CA MET A 193 -9.90 -7.18 -17.88
C MET A 193 -11.23 -6.47 -18.04
N SER A 194 -12.26 -7.17 -18.53
CA SER A 194 -13.61 -6.63 -18.63
C SER A 194 -14.16 -6.21 -17.27
N TYR A 195 -13.92 -6.98 -16.20
CA TYR A 195 -14.41 -6.64 -14.86
C TYR A 195 -13.71 -5.42 -14.28
N VAL A 196 -12.40 -5.25 -14.52
CA VAL A 196 -11.70 -4.02 -14.11
C VAL A 196 -12.25 -2.81 -14.88
N GLN A 197 -12.51 -2.95 -16.18
CA GLN A 197 -13.10 -1.89 -17.00
C GLN A 197 -14.50 -1.46 -16.52
N ASP A 198 -15.34 -2.41 -16.11
CA ASP A 198 -16.62 -2.12 -15.44
C ASP A 198 -16.40 -1.30 -14.16
N GLY A 199 -15.41 -1.67 -13.35
CA GLY A 199 -15.00 -0.91 -12.17
C GLY A 199 -14.55 0.51 -12.49
N ILE A 200 -13.77 0.68 -13.54
CA ILE A 200 -13.31 1.99 -14.04
C ILE A 200 -14.49 2.84 -14.49
N ALA A 201 -15.46 2.26 -15.19
CA ALA A 201 -16.67 2.97 -15.59
C ALA A 201 -17.45 3.46 -14.36
N VAL A 202 -17.62 2.61 -13.34
CA VAL A 202 -18.30 2.98 -12.09
C VAL A 202 -17.59 4.13 -11.38
N ILE A 203 -16.26 4.08 -11.21
CA ILE A 203 -15.55 5.15 -10.50
C ILE A 203 -15.57 6.46 -11.29
N LYS A 204 -15.50 6.42 -12.63
CA LYS A 204 -15.60 7.62 -13.47
C LYS A 204 -16.97 8.27 -13.34
N SER A 205 -18.05 7.51 -13.45
CA SER A 205 -19.40 8.03 -13.24
C SER A 205 -19.60 8.59 -11.83
N TRP A 206 -19.02 7.93 -10.81
CA TRP A 206 -19.02 8.46 -9.46
C TRP A 206 -18.29 9.81 -9.37
N MET A 207 -17.10 9.91 -9.95
CA MET A 207 -16.29 11.13 -9.98
C MET A 207 -17.03 12.28 -10.66
N GLU A 208 -17.66 12.04 -11.82
CA GLU A 208 -18.49 13.03 -12.53
C GLU A 208 -19.63 13.56 -11.65
N ALA A 209 -20.27 12.70 -10.85
CA ALA A 209 -21.36 13.08 -9.96
C ALA A 209 -20.89 13.78 -8.66
N HIS A 210 -19.62 13.62 -8.26
CA HIS A 210 -19.09 14.07 -6.95
C HIS A 210 -17.94 15.08 -7.06
N GLN A 211 -17.99 15.98 -8.05
CA GLN A 211 -16.93 16.99 -8.29
C GLN A 211 -16.61 17.82 -7.04
N SER A 212 -17.61 18.24 -6.26
CA SER A 212 -17.38 19.00 -5.02
C SER A 212 -16.56 18.22 -3.98
N ASP A 213 -16.72 16.90 -3.89
CA ASP A 213 -15.91 16.09 -2.98
C ASP A 213 -14.49 15.97 -3.53
N LEU A 214 -14.31 15.77 -4.83
CA LEU A 214 -12.98 15.74 -5.47
C LEU A 214 -12.17 17.03 -5.24
N GLU A 215 -12.83 18.18 -5.16
CA GLU A 215 -12.19 19.49 -4.94
C GLU A 215 -11.84 19.79 -3.47
N LYS A 216 -12.58 19.22 -2.51
CA LYS A 216 -12.49 19.60 -1.09
C LYS A 216 -11.93 18.51 -0.19
N PHE A 217 -12.00 17.26 -0.62
CA PHE A 217 -11.69 16.11 0.21
C PHE A 217 -10.18 15.84 0.23
N ALA A 218 -9.51 16.43 1.24
CA ALA A 218 -8.08 16.27 1.46
C ALA A 218 -7.24 16.55 0.20
N VAL A 219 -7.46 17.71 -0.41
CA VAL A 219 -6.66 18.18 -1.55
C VAL A 219 -5.53 19.04 -1.01
N PHE A 220 -4.30 18.59 -1.20
CA PHE A 220 -3.11 19.32 -0.79
C PHE A 220 -1.89 18.92 -1.61
N SER A 221 -0.93 19.84 -1.64
CA SER A 221 0.31 19.68 -2.40
C SER A 221 1.35 18.82 -1.69
N SER A 222 2.10 18.03 -2.47
CA SER A 222 3.10 17.07 -1.99
C SER A 222 4.03 16.64 -3.12
N GLY A 223 5.20 16.10 -2.79
CA GLY A 223 5.97 15.27 -3.72
C GLY A 223 5.33 13.89 -3.92
N TYR A 224 5.78 13.16 -4.94
CA TYR A 224 5.36 11.78 -5.22
C TYR A 224 6.54 10.90 -5.60
N LEU A 225 6.53 9.67 -5.10
CA LEU A 225 7.55 8.67 -5.34
C LEU A 225 6.91 7.40 -5.92
N GLY A 226 7.57 6.83 -6.92
CA GLY A 226 7.18 5.56 -7.53
C GLY A 226 8.31 4.97 -8.36
N MET A 227 8.29 3.65 -8.51
CA MET A 227 9.19 2.93 -9.40
C MET A 227 8.79 3.12 -10.87
N VAL A 228 9.81 3.26 -11.73
CA VAL A 228 9.65 3.42 -13.16
C VAL A 228 10.65 2.57 -13.94
N SER A 229 10.23 2.15 -15.13
CA SER A 229 11.10 1.53 -16.14
C SER A 229 12.11 2.54 -16.70
N PRO A 230 13.13 2.10 -17.48
CA PRO A 230 14.09 3.00 -18.09
C PRO A 230 13.48 4.15 -18.90
N ASP A 231 12.35 3.89 -19.57
CA ASP A 231 11.56 4.83 -20.38
C ASP A 231 10.39 5.48 -19.62
N ASN A 232 10.48 5.52 -18.29
CA ASN A 232 9.53 6.16 -17.37
C ASN A 232 8.10 5.60 -17.42
N ALA A 233 7.88 4.35 -17.83
CA ALA A 233 6.59 3.69 -17.64
C ALA A 233 6.41 3.29 -16.16
N VAL A 234 5.17 3.13 -15.71
CA VAL A 234 4.88 2.51 -14.41
C VAL A 234 5.51 1.12 -14.36
N GLU A 235 6.25 0.86 -13.28
CA GLU A 235 6.92 -0.40 -13.01
C GLU A 235 6.58 -0.83 -11.58
N LEU A 236 6.28 -2.12 -11.37
CA LEU A 236 5.84 -2.62 -10.07
C LEU A 236 6.81 -3.61 -9.43
N TYR A 237 7.69 -4.24 -10.21
CA TYR A 237 8.56 -5.32 -9.76
C TYR A 237 10.03 -4.92 -9.68
N ASP A 238 10.63 -4.37 -10.74
CA ASP A 238 12.04 -4.00 -10.77
C ASP A 238 12.36 -2.80 -11.67
N GLY A 239 13.00 -1.77 -11.10
CA GLY A 239 13.29 -0.53 -11.79
C GLY A 239 13.94 0.51 -10.88
N GLU A 240 14.04 1.75 -11.38
CA GLU A 240 14.54 2.88 -10.60
C GLU A 240 13.39 3.62 -9.92
N LEU A 241 13.66 4.24 -8.78
CA LEU A 241 12.69 5.10 -8.11
C LEU A 241 12.81 6.52 -8.64
N ARG A 242 11.68 7.12 -9.01
CA ARG A 242 11.57 8.51 -9.48
C ARG A 242 10.76 9.32 -8.48
N LEU A 243 11.35 10.42 -8.01
CA LEU A 243 10.70 11.39 -7.12
C LEU A 243 10.40 12.67 -7.89
N VAL A 244 9.15 13.12 -7.86
CA VAL A 244 8.72 14.40 -8.45
C VAL A 244 8.14 15.33 -7.40
N ASP A 245 8.24 16.64 -7.64
CA ASP A 245 7.56 17.65 -6.84
C ASP A 245 6.10 17.84 -7.28
N ALA A 246 5.41 18.79 -6.65
CA ALA A 246 4.01 19.12 -6.96
C ALA A 246 3.79 19.68 -8.37
N GLN A 247 4.84 20.24 -8.99
CA GLN A 247 4.81 20.70 -10.38
C GLN A 247 5.26 19.59 -11.34
N ARG A 248 5.39 18.35 -10.85
CA ARG A 248 5.85 17.18 -11.58
C ARG A 248 7.28 17.32 -12.11
N ARG A 249 8.08 18.24 -11.55
CA ARG A 249 9.51 18.32 -11.86
C ARG A 249 10.23 17.19 -11.14
N GLN A 250 11.10 16.49 -11.86
CA GLN A 250 11.91 15.43 -11.27
C GLN A 250 12.89 16.02 -10.28
N LEU A 251 12.73 15.65 -9.01
CA LEU A 251 13.67 15.98 -7.95
C LEU A 251 14.83 14.99 -7.92
N GLU A 252 14.53 13.70 -8.07
CA GLU A 252 15.52 12.62 -8.08
C GLU A 252 15.07 11.45 -8.95
N ARG A 253 16.06 10.68 -9.43
CA ARG A 253 15.90 9.35 -9.99
C ARG A 253 17.07 8.51 -9.52
N PHE A 254 16.81 7.39 -8.85
CA PHE A 254 17.85 6.63 -8.17
C PHE A 254 17.52 5.14 -8.09
N ASN A 255 18.57 4.32 -7.98
CA ASN A 255 18.41 2.91 -7.68
C ASN A 255 17.84 2.75 -6.26
N GLY A 256 16.71 2.06 -6.12
CA GLY A 256 16.05 1.88 -4.83
C GLY A 256 16.95 1.23 -3.76
N LYS A 257 17.97 0.47 -4.16
CA LYS A 257 18.97 -0.13 -3.25
C LYS A 257 19.75 0.94 -2.46
N ASP A 258 19.88 2.14 -3.02
CA ASP A 258 20.62 3.27 -2.44
C ASP A 258 19.76 4.19 -1.56
N TYR A 259 18.56 3.77 -1.18
CA TYR A 259 17.56 4.65 -0.54
C TYR A 259 18.03 5.38 0.71
N LEU A 260 18.99 4.84 1.47
CA LEU A 260 19.53 5.53 2.65
C LEU A 260 20.22 6.86 2.31
N MET A 261 20.61 7.11 1.05
CA MET A 261 21.10 8.42 0.62
C MET A 261 19.98 9.44 0.42
N TYR A 262 18.76 8.98 0.18
CA TYR A 262 17.63 9.80 -0.27
C TYR A 262 16.52 9.91 0.78
N ILE A 263 16.24 8.86 1.54
CA ILE A 263 15.08 8.76 2.43
C ILE A 263 15.53 8.72 3.89
N SER A 264 14.87 9.50 4.73
CA SER A 264 15.00 9.48 6.18
C SER A 264 13.63 9.30 6.82
N GLU A 265 13.58 8.75 8.02
CA GLU A 265 12.33 8.56 8.75
C GLU A 265 12.32 9.40 10.01
N ARG A 266 11.22 10.12 10.24
CA ARG A 266 10.97 10.87 11.47
C ARG A 266 10.02 10.10 12.39
N VAL A 267 10.27 10.19 13.69
CA VAL A 267 9.37 9.67 14.74
C VAL A 267 8.62 10.85 15.37
N GLU A 268 7.36 10.64 15.68
CA GLU A 268 6.53 11.57 16.44
C GLU A 268 6.02 10.86 17.71
N PRO A 269 5.85 11.58 18.84
CA PRO A 269 5.57 10.95 20.14
C PRO A 269 4.16 10.35 20.28
N TRP A 270 3.28 10.60 19.31
CA TRP A 270 1.85 10.29 19.40
C TRP A 270 1.40 9.13 18.50
N THR A 271 2.32 8.47 17.79
CA THR A 271 2.05 7.33 16.90
C THR A 271 3.29 6.45 16.74
N TYR A 272 3.12 5.13 16.62
CA TYR A 272 4.25 4.22 16.31
C TYR A 272 4.67 4.29 14.85
N LEU A 273 3.78 4.74 13.97
CA LEU A 273 4.08 4.84 12.55
C LEU A 273 5.02 6.02 12.30
N LYS A 274 6.18 5.75 11.70
CA LYS A 274 7.16 6.77 11.32
C LYS A 274 6.66 7.63 10.15
N PHE A 275 7.41 8.68 9.85
CA PHE A 275 7.15 9.60 8.74
C PHE A 275 8.39 9.68 7.84
N PRO A 276 8.48 8.82 6.80
CA PRO A 276 9.51 8.92 5.77
C PRO A 276 9.44 10.26 5.02
N TYR A 277 10.60 10.81 4.67
CA TYR A 277 10.74 12.05 3.91
C TYR A 277 12.04 12.07 3.11
N TYR A 278 12.05 12.88 2.06
CA TYR A 278 13.20 13.12 1.21
C TYR A 278 14.26 13.98 1.91
N LYS A 279 15.44 13.40 2.13
CA LYS A 279 16.55 13.97 2.92
C LYS A 279 16.97 15.36 2.47
N LYS A 280 17.17 15.57 1.17
CA LYS A 280 17.75 16.84 0.68
C LYS A 280 16.82 18.04 0.87
N LEU A 281 15.50 17.82 0.99
CA LEU A 281 14.53 18.87 1.31
C LEU A 281 14.23 18.98 2.81
N GLY A 282 14.60 17.96 3.61
CA GLY A 282 14.40 17.97 5.05
C GLY A 282 12.94 17.81 5.48
N TRP A 283 12.70 17.80 6.79
CA TRP A 283 11.34 17.71 7.34
C TRP A 283 10.75 19.11 7.60
N PRO A 284 9.47 19.38 7.26
CA PRO A 284 8.52 18.51 6.54
C PRO A 284 8.54 18.71 5.01
N ALA A 285 9.38 19.60 4.45
CA ALA A 285 9.33 19.95 3.03
C ALA A 285 9.61 18.79 2.06
N GLY A 286 10.31 17.76 2.51
CA GLY A 286 10.60 16.54 1.76
C GLY A 286 9.53 15.44 1.85
N THR A 287 8.36 15.69 2.47
CA THR A 287 7.30 14.68 2.51
C THR A 287 6.76 14.38 1.11
N TYR A 288 6.45 13.13 0.85
CA TYR A 288 5.94 12.67 -0.43
C TYR A 288 4.79 11.67 -0.23
N ARG A 289 4.16 11.30 -1.35
CA ARG A 289 3.10 10.30 -1.44
C ARG A 289 3.55 9.14 -2.33
N VAL A 290 3.18 7.93 -1.93
CA VAL A 290 3.39 6.68 -2.69
C VAL A 290 2.06 5.98 -2.96
N GLY A 291 2.12 4.81 -3.60
CA GLY A 291 0.96 4.00 -3.97
C GLY A 291 0.45 4.39 -5.36
N PRO A 292 -0.79 4.01 -5.71
CA PRO A 292 -1.27 4.14 -7.09
C PRO A 292 -1.18 5.57 -7.65
N LEU A 293 -1.63 6.56 -6.87
CA LEU A 293 -1.55 7.96 -7.29
C LEU A 293 -0.09 8.44 -7.40
N GLY A 294 0.79 7.95 -6.53
CA GLY A 294 2.22 8.26 -6.57
C GLY A 294 2.86 7.78 -7.85
N ARG A 295 2.68 6.49 -8.17
CA ARG A 295 3.24 5.86 -9.37
C ARG A 295 2.75 6.50 -10.65
N LEU A 296 1.45 6.78 -10.76
CA LEU A 296 0.90 7.45 -11.95
C LEU A 296 1.37 8.90 -12.11
N ASN A 297 1.54 9.64 -11.02
CA ASN A 297 2.08 11.00 -11.08
C ASN A 297 3.57 11.01 -11.45
N THR A 298 4.34 10.02 -11.00
CA THR A 298 5.78 9.90 -11.29
C THR A 298 6.07 9.32 -12.66
N ALA A 299 5.26 8.43 -13.19
CA ALA A 299 5.46 7.85 -14.51
C ALA A 299 5.07 8.82 -15.62
N ASP A 300 5.55 8.57 -16.84
CA ASP A 300 5.19 9.29 -18.05
C ASP A 300 4.14 8.54 -18.89
N LYS A 301 3.99 7.23 -18.66
CA LYS A 301 3.08 6.32 -19.37
C LYS A 301 2.83 5.02 -18.58
N MET A 302 1.89 4.20 -19.03
CA MET A 302 1.77 2.78 -18.68
C MET A 302 2.46 1.93 -19.74
N ALA A 303 2.88 0.71 -19.38
CA ALA A 303 3.50 -0.21 -20.34
C ALA A 303 2.47 -1.02 -21.15
N THR A 304 1.22 -1.14 -20.67
CA THR A 304 0.17 -1.95 -21.29
C THR A 304 -0.91 -1.08 -21.94
N PRO A 305 -1.53 -1.52 -23.05
CA PRO A 305 -2.31 -0.65 -23.93
C PRO A 305 -3.63 -0.14 -23.33
N LEU A 306 -4.40 -0.98 -22.63
CA LEU A 306 -5.68 -0.54 -22.05
C LEU A 306 -5.44 0.37 -20.84
N ALA A 307 -4.49 0.03 -19.98
CA ALA A 307 -4.09 0.89 -18.87
C ALA A 307 -3.52 2.23 -19.37
N GLN A 308 -2.77 2.23 -20.48
CA GLN A 308 -2.25 3.45 -21.10
C GLN A 308 -3.39 4.39 -21.57
N LYS A 309 -4.44 3.85 -22.17
CA LYS A 309 -5.61 4.64 -22.57
C LYS A 309 -6.30 5.30 -21.37
N GLU A 310 -6.43 4.56 -20.27
CA GLU A 310 -7.01 5.08 -19.03
C GLU A 310 -6.10 6.12 -18.36
N TYR A 311 -4.80 5.89 -18.44
CA TYR A 311 -3.79 6.82 -17.99
C TYR A 311 -3.83 8.14 -18.77
N GLU A 312 -4.03 8.13 -20.09
CA GLU A 312 -4.22 9.37 -20.88
C GLU A 312 -5.41 10.20 -20.39
N THR A 313 -6.50 9.54 -19.99
CA THR A 313 -7.65 10.22 -19.37
C THR A 313 -7.29 10.77 -17.99
N PHE A 314 -6.56 10.00 -17.18
CA PHE A 314 -6.03 10.47 -15.90
C PHE A 314 -5.09 11.69 -16.08
N GLN A 315 -4.28 11.70 -17.14
CA GLN A 315 -3.39 12.82 -17.44
C GLN A 315 -4.16 14.11 -17.75
N GLN A 316 -5.37 14.04 -18.29
CA GLN A 316 -6.20 15.22 -18.56
C GLN A 316 -6.65 15.93 -17.27
N LEU A 317 -6.78 15.19 -16.15
CA LEU A 317 -7.16 15.74 -14.84
C LEU A 317 -6.11 16.70 -14.27
N ARG A 318 -4.85 16.55 -14.68
CA ARG A 318 -3.70 17.21 -14.02
C ARG A 318 -3.41 18.62 -14.51
N ASN A 319 -4.02 19.06 -15.62
CA ASN A 319 -3.74 20.35 -16.27
C ASN A 319 -2.22 20.69 -16.38
N GLY A 320 -1.38 19.68 -16.64
CA GLY A 320 0.08 19.82 -16.75
C GLY A 320 0.88 19.67 -15.45
N GLN A 321 0.24 19.47 -14.30
CA GLN A 321 0.88 19.24 -12.98
C GLN A 321 0.72 17.78 -12.52
N VAL A 322 0.75 17.54 -11.21
CA VAL A 322 0.35 16.26 -10.59
C VAL A 322 -1.14 16.26 -10.26
N VAL A 323 -1.76 15.09 -10.15
CA VAL A 323 -3.12 14.96 -9.60
C VAL A 323 -3.04 14.89 -8.07
N GLU A 324 -3.53 15.92 -7.39
CA GLU A 324 -3.39 16.10 -5.92
C GLU A 324 -4.52 15.54 -5.08
N GLY A 325 -5.73 15.42 -5.64
CA GLY A 325 -6.92 15.04 -4.86
C GLY A 325 -6.82 13.62 -4.30
N THR A 326 -7.06 13.47 -3.01
CA THR A 326 -6.91 12.19 -2.29
C THR A 326 -7.83 11.10 -2.84
N LEU A 327 -9.04 11.44 -3.27
CA LEU A 327 -10.00 10.47 -3.80
C LEU A 327 -9.57 9.87 -5.16
N TYR A 328 -8.67 10.53 -5.91
CA TYR A 328 -8.13 9.98 -7.16
C TYR A 328 -7.25 8.74 -6.97
N TYR A 329 -6.86 8.44 -5.72
CA TYR A 329 -6.22 7.15 -5.43
C TYR A 329 -7.07 5.96 -5.87
N HIS A 330 -8.40 6.03 -5.76
CA HIS A 330 -9.28 4.91 -6.16
C HIS A 330 -9.27 4.70 -7.67
N TYR A 331 -9.30 5.76 -8.47
CA TYR A 331 -9.20 5.66 -9.92
C TYR A 331 -7.81 5.18 -10.36
N ALA A 332 -6.75 5.77 -9.80
CA ALA A 332 -5.38 5.32 -10.05
C ALA A 332 -5.18 3.83 -9.73
N ARG A 333 -5.82 3.34 -8.66
CA ARG A 333 -5.77 1.92 -8.25
C ARG A 333 -6.40 0.99 -9.27
N LEU A 334 -7.52 1.38 -9.89
CA LEU A 334 -8.15 0.57 -10.94
C LEU A 334 -7.34 0.61 -12.26
N ILE A 335 -6.66 1.72 -12.57
CA ILE A 335 -5.73 1.76 -13.71
C ILE A 335 -4.58 0.77 -13.51
N GLU A 336 -4.04 0.68 -12.30
CA GLU A 336 -3.01 -0.30 -11.97
C GLU A 336 -3.51 -1.74 -11.93
N ASP A 337 -4.76 -1.95 -11.50
CA ASP A 337 -5.40 -3.27 -11.55
C ASP A 337 -5.52 -3.74 -13.01
N LEU A 338 -5.93 -2.85 -13.92
CA LEU A 338 -6.00 -3.13 -15.35
C LEU A 338 -4.62 -3.44 -15.93
N TYR A 339 -3.61 -2.64 -15.57
CA TYR A 339 -2.22 -2.92 -15.91
C TYR A 339 -1.78 -4.30 -15.43
N ALA A 340 -2.08 -4.67 -14.18
CA ALA A 340 -1.65 -5.94 -13.62
C ALA A 340 -2.31 -7.14 -14.31
N VAL A 341 -3.58 -7.03 -14.72
CA VAL A 341 -4.24 -8.07 -15.52
C VAL A 341 -3.64 -8.15 -16.93
N GLU A 342 -3.40 -7.02 -17.61
CA GLU A 342 -2.74 -7.02 -18.93
C GLU A 342 -1.33 -7.60 -18.86
N ARG A 343 -0.56 -7.21 -17.84
CA ARG A 343 0.80 -7.67 -17.61
C ARG A 343 0.84 -9.16 -17.28
N THR A 344 -0.16 -9.67 -16.57
CA THR A 344 -0.34 -11.11 -16.35
C THR A 344 -0.41 -11.88 -17.68
N ARG A 345 -1.16 -11.38 -18.68
CA ARG A 345 -1.21 -12.01 -20.02
C ARG A 345 0.16 -12.00 -20.69
N GLU A 346 0.82 -10.84 -20.74
CA GLU A 346 2.15 -10.71 -21.35
C GLU A 346 3.17 -11.69 -20.75
N LEU A 347 3.18 -11.83 -19.42
CA LEU A 347 4.07 -12.75 -18.71
C LEU A 347 3.77 -14.22 -19.04
N LEU A 348 2.49 -14.60 -19.13
CA LEU A 348 2.07 -15.97 -19.42
C LEU A 348 2.27 -16.37 -20.89
N GLU A 349 2.33 -15.39 -21.78
CA GLU A 349 2.63 -15.57 -23.20
C GLU A 349 4.14 -15.57 -23.51
N ASP A 350 4.98 -15.15 -22.55
CA ASP A 350 6.42 -15.21 -22.68
C ASP A 350 6.91 -16.67 -22.82
N PRO A 351 7.76 -16.99 -23.82
CA PRO A 351 8.22 -18.35 -24.06
C PRO A 351 9.00 -18.96 -22.89
N ASP A 352 9.62 -18.13 -22.03
CA ASP A 352 10.43 -18.62 -20.91
C ASP A 352 9.61 -18.87 -19.63
N ILE A 353 8.31 -18.51 -19.58
CA ILE A 353 7.50 -18.64 -18.36
C ILE A 353 7.35 -20.09 -17.88
N LEU A 354 7.51 -21.06 -18.80
CA LEU A 354 7.46 -22.50 -18.52
C LEU A 354 8.85 -23.14 -18.39
N SER A 355 9.92 -22.35 -18.47
CA SER A 355 11.28 -22.85 -18.32
C SER A 355 11.50 -23.42 -16.92
N THR A 356 12.42 -24.38 -16.84
CA THR A 356 12.86 -25.01 -15.59
C THR A 356 14.21 -24.49 -15.10
N ASP A 357 14.80 -23.52 -15.80
CA ASP A 357 15.96 -22.77 -15.34
C ASP A 357 15.52 -21.65 -14.39
N ILE A 358 15.24 -22.02 -13.14
CA ILE A 358 14.50 -21.20 -12.17
C ILE A 358 15.27 -20.87 -10.89
N LEU A 359 16.50 -21.35 -10.74
CA LEU A 359 17.27 -21.20 -9.52
C LEU A 359 18.77 -21.11 -9.80
N GLN A 360 19.40 -20.05 -9.30
CA GLN A 360 20.84 -19.90 -9.26
C GLN A 360 21.31 -19.78 -7.81
N THR A 361 22.01 -20.79 -7.31
CA THR A 361 22.56 -20.78 -5.95
C THR A 361 23.95 -20.13 -5.91
N GLY A 362 24.28 -19.49 -4.79
CA GLY A 362 25.62 -18.96 -4.52
C GLY A 362 25.94 -18.98 -3.03
N PRO A 363 27.22 -18.80 -2.63
CA PRO A 363 27.58 -18.57 -1.24
C PRO A 363 27.17 -17.15 -0.82
N VAL A 364 27.18 -16.88 0.49
CA VAL A 364 27.11 -15.49 0.99
C VAL A 364 28.32 -14.74 0.45
N THR A 365 28.07 -13.78 -0.44
CA THR A 365 29.11 -13.00 -1.14
C THR A 365 29.15 -11.57 -0.63
N ASN A 366 27.97 -11.01 -0.33
CA ASN A 366 27.82 -9.65 0.17
C ASN A 366 27.33 -9.65 1.62
N ARG A 367 27.78 -8.66 2.40
CA ARG A 367 27.43 -8.49 3.81
C ARG A 367 26.18 -7.63 4.04
N GLU A 368 25.63 -7.12 2.95
CA GLU A 368 24.48 -6.24 2.89
C GLU A 368 23.64 -6.62 1.67
N GLY A 369 22.32 -6.61 1.81
CA GLY A 369 21.39 -6.82 0.71
C GLY A 369 20.14 -5.98 0.86
N VAL A 370 19.75 -5.33 -0.24
CA VAL A 370 18.55 -4.48 -0.32
C VAL A 370 17.63 -5.02 -1.39
N GLY A 371 16.39 -5.31 -1.00
CA GLY A 371 15.30 -5.69 -1.88
C GLY A 371 14.25 -4.59 -1.91
N VAL A 372 13.89 -4.18 -3.13
CA VAL A 372 12.91 -3.11 -3.36
C VAL A 372 11.86 -3.60 -4.34
N ILE A 373 10.61 -3.28 -4.04
CA ILE A 373 9.46 -3.57 -4.89
C ILE A 373 8.37 -2.50 -4.66
N GLU A 374 7.50 -2.27 -5.63
CA GLU A 374 6.28 -1.51 -5.39
C GLU A 374 5.19 -2.46 -4.89
N ALA A 375 4.98 -2.49 -3.58
CA ALA A 375 3.80 -3.13 -3.04
C ALA A 375 2.54 -2.38 -3.53
N PRO A 376 1.34 -2.99 -3.48
CA PRO A 376 0.10 -2.34 -3.92
C PRO A 376 -0.09 -0.94 -3.29
N ARG A 377 0.40 -0.75 -2.06
CA ARG A 377 0.24 0.46 -1.26
C ARG A 377 1.39 1.48 -1.39
N GLY A 378 2.44 1.15 -2.15
CA GLY A 378 3.62 2.00 -2.37
C GLY A 378 4.95 1.26 -2.25
N THR A 379 6.03 2.02 -2.38
CA THR A 379 7.40 1.50 -2.36
C THR A 379 7.73 0.79 -1.05
N LEU A 380 8.25 -0.44 -1.15
CA LEU A 380 8.62 -1.31 -0.05
C LEU A 380 10.13 -1.61 -0.12
N TRP A 381 10.83 -1.32 0.98
CA TRP A 381 12.25 -1.67 1.15
C TRP A 381 12.44 -2.70 2.24
N HIS A 382 13.20 -3.74 1.91
CA HIS A 382 13.77 -4.69 2.85
C HIS A 382 15.28 -4.57 2.79
N HIS A 383 15.92 -4.26 3.91
CA HIS A 383 17.36 -4.08 3.98
C HIS A 383 17.95 -4.92 5.12
N TYR A 384 18.83 -5.84 4.76
CA TYR A 384 19.45 -6.81 5.65
C TYR A 384 20.97 -6.65 5.67
N TRP A 385 21.56 -6.66 6.86
CA TRP A 385 23.00 -6.85 7.07
C TRP A 385 23.22 -8.22 7.70
N VAL A 386 24.21 -8.95 7.20
CA VAL A 386 24.50 -10.33 7.65
C VAL A 386 25.94 -10.52 8.09
N ASN A 387 26.17 -11.54 8.91
CA ASN A 387 27.49 -12.06 9.22
C ASN A 387 28.05 -12.98 8.09
N GLU A 388 29.26 -13.53 8.26
CA GLU A 388 29.90 -14.38 7.23
C GLU A 388 29.15 -15.69 6.99
N ASN A 389 28.35 -16.10 7.98
CA ASN A 389 27.52 -17.29 7.95
C ASN A 389 26.08 -16.96 7.50
N GLY A 390 25.80 -15.73 7.08
CA GLY A 390 24.47 -15.31 6.65
C GLY A 390 23.47 -15.06 7.80
N GLN A 391 23.92 -14.96 9.05
CA GLN A 391 23.04 -14.59 10.17
C GLN A 391 22.85 -13.07 10.19
N LEU A 392 21.62 -12.61 10.37
CA LEU A 392 21.27 -11.19 10.38
C LEU A 392 21.89 -10.48 11.57
N GLU A 393 22.65 -9.43 11.31
CA GLU A 393 23.18 -8.51 12.33
C GLU A 393 22.27 -7.29 12.51
N ARG A 394 21.56 -6.91 11.45
CA ARG A 394 20.62 -5.78 11.45
C ARG A 394 19.58 -5.95 10.35
N VAL A 395 18.38 -5.46 10.61
CA VAL A 395 17.29 -5.37 9.62
C VAL A 395 16.70 -3.97 9.66
N ASN A 396 16.37 -3.42 8.49
CA ASN A 396 15.64 -2.17 8.35
C ASN A 396 14.53 -2.33 7.30
N LEU A 397 13.31 -1.91 7.64
CA LEU A 397 12.12 -2.07 6.81
C LEU A 397 11.41 -0.71 6.67
N ILE A 398 11.45 -0.13 5.47
CA ILE A 398 10.55 0.99 5.13
C ILE A 398 9.39 0.41 4.33
N VAL A 399 8.25 0.27 5.00
CA VAL A 399 7.09 -0.41 4.42
C VAL A 399 6.13 0.58 3.78
N ALA A 400 5.64 0.21 2.60
CA ALA A 400 4.72 0.94 1.72
C ALA A 400 3.89 2.05 2.41
N THR A 401 2.90 1.67 3.22
CA THR A 401 1.96 2.62 3.86
C THR A 401 2.65 3.62 4.78
N GLY A 402 3.78 3.28 5.41
CA GLY A 402 4.55 4.20 6.25
C GLY A 402 4.96 5.48 5.52
N ASN A 403 5.32 5.37 4.25
CA ASN A 403 5.63 6.54 3.40
C ASN A 403 4.46 7.53 3.29
N ASN A 404 3.21 7.06 3.40
CA ASN A 404 2.01 7.89 3.32
C ASN A 404 1.54 8.43 4.68
N ASN A 405 2.23 8.16 5.79
CA ASN A 405 1.72 8.55 7.12
C ASN A 405 1.52 10.06 7.29
N TYR A 406 2.44 10.87 6.75
CA TYR A 406 2.26 12.32 6.74
C TYR A 406 1.02 12.72 5.94
N ALA A 407 0.86 12.15 4.73
CA ALA A 407 -0.26 12.43 3.87
C ALA A 407 -1.61 12.01 4.49
N MET A 408 -1.68 10.84 5.13
CA MET A 408 -2.87 10.39 5.84
C MET A 408 -3.20 11.28 7.04
N THR A 409 -2.21 11.68 7.84
CA THR A 409 -2.42 12.61 8.96
C THR A 409 -2.94 13.96 8.46
N ARG A 410 -2.36 14.48 7.38
CA ARG A 410 -2.80 15.72 6.71
C ARG A 410 -4.23 15.59 6.14
N ALA A 411 -4.55 14.44 5.55
CA ALA A 411 -5.85 14.17 4.98
C ALA A 411 -6.93 14.13 6.06
N VAL A 412 -6.68 13.42 7.16
CA VAL A 412 -7.55 13.36 8.34
C VAL A 412 -7.80 14.75 8.93
N ASP A 413 -6.75 15.56 9.10
CA ASP A 413 -6.87 16.94 9.58
C ASP A 413 -7.71 17.81 8.64
N SER A 414 -7.43 17.73 7.34
CA SER A 414 -8.16 18.49 6.33
C SER A 414 -9.64 18.11 6.28
N VAL A 415 -9.96 16.81 6.27
CA VAL A 415 -11.35 16.35 6.21
C VAL A 415 -12.09 16.68 7.51
N ALA A 416 -11.46 16.52 8.66
CA ALA A 416 -12.07 16.89 9.94
C ALA A 416 -12.45 18.38 9.94
N LYS A 417 -11.55 19.26 9.49
CA LYS A 417 -11.82 20.71 9.39
C LYS A 417 -12.92 21.07 8.39
N THR A 418 -13.08 20.29 7.33
CA THR A 418 -14.09 20.55 6.30
C THR A 418 -15.49 20.08 6.72
N TYR A 419 -15.59 18.91 7.37
CA TYR A 419 -16.88 18.22 7.52
C TYR A 419 -17.37 18.08 8.97
N VAL A 420 -16.52 18.28 10.00
CA VAL A 420 -16.95 18.16 11.40
C VAL A 420 -17.39 19.52 11.94
N ASP A 421 -18.66 19.61 12.32
CA ASP A 421 -19.17 20.66 13.20
C ASP A 421 -19.11 20.17 14.65
N GLY A 422 -18.28 20.82 15.48
CA GLY A 422 -18.12 20.44 16.88
C GLY A 422 -19.38 20.63 17.73
N LYS A 423 -20.36 21.40 17.26
CA LYS A 423 -21.66 21.56 17.94
C LYS A 423 -22.67 20.48 17.55
N ASN A 424 -22.49 19.85 16.39
CA ASN A 424 -23.39 18.83 15.86
C ASN A 424 -22.60 17.77 15.08
N VAL A 425 -21.89 16.92 15.82
CA VAL A 425 -21.07 15.86 15.25
C VAL A 425 -21.98 14.78 14.68
N THR A 426 -21.87 14.52 13.38
CA THR A 426 -22.64 13.46 12.70
C THR A 426 -21.76 12.24 12.40
N GLU A 427 -22.39 11.07 12.32
CA GLU A 427 -21.72 9.82 11.94
C GLU A 427 -21.05 9.96 10.56
N GLY A 428 -21.75 10.52 9.57
CA GLY A 428 -21.21 10.71 8.23
C GLY A 428 -20.01 11.66 8.15
N ALA A 429 -19.89 12.62 9.07
CA ALA A 429 -18.69 13.47 9.17
C ALA A 429 -17.49 12.67 9.70
N LEU A 430 -17.71 11.82 10.71
CA LEU A 430 -16.67 10.94 11.25
C LEU A 430 -16.25 9.87 10.23
N ASN A 431 -17.21 9.29 9.49
CA ASN A 431 -16.91 8.33 8.44
C ASN A 431 -16.08 8.93 7.31
N ARG A 432 -16.29 10.21 6.96
CA ARG A 432 -15.44 10.90 5.98
C ARG A 432 -13.99 10.98 6.44
N ILE A 433 -13.74 11.19 7.75
CA ILE A 433 -12.38 11.15 8.29
C ILE A 433 -11.74 9.77 8.08
N GLU A 434 -12.48 8.70 8.36
CA GLU A 434 -12.00 7.35 8.08
C GLU A 434 -11.81 7.10 6.58
N ALA A 435 -12.70 7.60 5.72
CA ALA A 435 -12.58 7.47 4.27
C ALA A 435 -11.33 8.18 3.72
N ALA A 436 -10.91 9.27 4.35
CA ALA A 436 -9.63 9.93 4.05
C ALA A 436 -8.43 9.01 4.30
N ILE A 437 -8.52 8.16 5.32
CA ILE A 437 -7.53 7.12 5.59
C ILE A 437 -7.65 6.00 4.54
N ARG A 438 -8.87 5.48 4.31
CA ARG A 438 -9.13 4.38 3.37
C ARG A 438 -8.67 4.67 1.95
N ALA A 439 -8.70 5.93 1.50
CA ALA A 439 -8.22 6.34 0.18
C ALA A 439 -6.76 5.92 -0.10
N TYR A 440 -5.90 6.02 0.91
CA TYR A 440 -4.49 5.62 0.84
C TYR A 440 -4.26 4.11 0.92
N ASP A 441 -5.33 3.32 1.14
CA ASP A 441 -5.26 1.86 1.34
C ASP A 441 -4.21 1.45 2.39
N PRO A 442 -4.31 1.88 3.66
CA PRO A 442 -3.27 1.57 4.61
C PRO A 442 -3.26 0.09 5.01
N CYS A 443 -2.06 -0.53 4.99
CA CYS A 443 -1.75 -1.70 5.82
C CYS A 443 -0.93 -1.21 7.01
N LEU A 444 -1.57 -1.10 8.18
CA LEU A 444 -0.95 -0.56 9.39
C LEU A 444 -0.21 -1.65 10.19
N SER A 445 -0.65 -2.90 10.10
CA SER A 445 0.14 -4.05 10.57
C SER A 445 1.49 -4.10 9.84
N CYS A 446 1.46 -3.69 8.56
CA CYS A 446 2.63 -3.58 7.71
C CYS A 446 3.65 -2.55 8.14
N SER A 447 3.29 -1.52 8.89
CA SER A 447 4.11 -0.31 8.93
C SER A 447 4.64 0.01 10.32
N THR A 448 4.47 -0.91 11.28
CA THR A 448 4.80 -0.74 12.69
C THR A 448 5.84 -1.77 13.18
N HIS A 449 7.06 -1.67 12.64
CA HIS A 449 8.16 -2.59 12.95
C HIS A 449 9.27 -1.97 13.80
N ALA A 450 9.19 -0.67 14.03
CA ALA A 450 10.27 0.10 14.61
C ALA A 450 10.01 0.52 16.06
N VAL A 451 11.06 0.47 16.88
CA VAL A 451 11.00 0.81 18.30
C VAL A 451 10.72 2.31 18.45
N GLY A 452 9.55 2.66 18.98
CA GLY A 452 9.17 4.00 19.39
C GLY A 452 8.74 4.01 20.86
N GLN A 453 8.81 5.18 21.52
CA GLN A 453 8.20 5.38 22.83
C GLN A 453 6.82 6.00 22.64
N MET A 454 5.76 5.26 22.97
CA MET A 454 4.41 5.82 23.09
C MET A 454 4.06 5.96 24.58
N PRO A 455 3.38 7.05 24.97
CA PRO A 455 2.84 7.15 26.32
C PRO A 455 1.82 6.03 26.54
N LEU A 456 2.11 5.11 27.46
CA LEU A 456 1.17 4.06 27.85
C LEU A 456 0.27 4.62 28.94
N GLU A 457 -1.02 4.75 28.64
CA GLU A 457 -2.02 5.28 29.55
C GLU A 457 -2.93 4.15 30.05
N VAL A 458 -2.91 3.91 31.36
CA VAL A 458 -3.81 3.00 32.05
C VAL A 458 -4.88 3.84 32.75
N VAL A 459 -6.12 3.73 32.30
CA VAL A 459 -7.27 4.33 32.97
C VAL A 459 -8.01 3.22 33.73
N VAL A 460 -8.19 3.41 35.03
CA VAL A 460 -8.93 2.50 35.91
C VAL A 460 -10.30 3.11 36.15
N TYR A 461 -11.35 2.33 35.95
CA TYR A 461 -12.73 2.68 36.26
C TYR A 461 -13.24 1.86 37.45
N ASP A 462 -14.12 2.45 38.27
CA ASP A 462 -14.83 1.73 39.31
C ASP A 462 -16.02 0.93 38.75
N GLY A 463 -16.74 0.22 39.64
CA GLY A 463 -17.91 -0.57 39.27
C GLY A 463 -19.12 0.25 38.78
N ASP A 464 -19.10 1.57 39.01
CA ASP A 464 -20.12 2.52 38.56
C ASP A 464 -19.71 3.23 37.25
N GLY A 465 -18.52 2.91 36.71
CA GLY A 465 -18.00 3.46 35.46
C GLY A 465 -17.30 4.81 35.61
N ASN A 466 -17.03 5.29 36.83
CA ASN A 466 -16.28 6.52 37.05
C ASN A 466 -14.78 6.24 36.96
N GLU A 467 -14.03 7.17 36.36
CA GLU A 467 -12.56 7.10 36.34
C GLU A 467 -12.01 7.30 37.76
N VAL A 468 -11.28 6.30 38.26
CA VAL A 468 -10.66 6.30 39.59
C VAL A 468 -9.15 6.45 39.55
N ASN A 469 -8.49 6.12 38.44
CA ASN A 469 -7.05 6.32 38.32
C ASN A 469 -6.61 6.44 36.85
N ARG A 470 -5.54 7.19 36.62
CA ARG A 470 -4.89 7.35 35.32
C ARG A 470 -3.38 7.32 35.51
N ILE A 471 -2.73 6.26 35.01
CA ILE A 471 -1.29 6.09 35.06
C ILE A 471 -0.74 6.26 33.65
N SER A 472 0.18 7.18 33.46
CA SER A 472 0.83 7.42 32.17
C SER A 472 2.33 7.15 32.27
N ARG A 473 2.88 6.32 31.38
CA ARG A 473 4.33 6.08 31.24
C ARG A 473 4.81 6.71 29.95
N GLY A 474 5.75 7.67 30.01
CA GLY A 474 6.40 8.27 28.84
C GLY A 474 6.11 9.76 28.63
N VAL A 475 6.10 10.55 29.70
CA VAL A 475 6.16 12.04 29.64
C VAL A 475 7.61 12.49 29.68
#